data_AF-A0A5P6NYI7-F1
#
_entry.id   AF-A0A5P6NYI7-F1
#
_cell.length_a   1.000
_cell.length_b   1.000
_cell.length_c   1.000
_cell.angle_alpha   90.00
_cell.angle_beta   90.00
_cell.angle_gamma   90.00
#
_symmetry.space_group_name_H-M   'P 1'
#
loop_
_entity.id
_entity.type
_entity.pdbx_description
1 polymer ?
#
loop_
_entity_poly.entity_id
_entity_poly.type
_entity_poly.pdbx_seq_one_letter_code
_entity_poly.pdbx_strand_id
1 'polypeptide(L)'
;MQRFPGRRRFQVSLLLAGLLSLGSSMMSRADTSIVVDTQSRFNTGISGNDDLGDLKRIYQAANMPSEPVYNQFDQIIADTGLKQTRLLLSDIYCDLDPTGTVFGYTQDGVFHAGDCYPLAWHLKWALDRRLLPHVAVASFMPPSLAATGIAGESWGRAEQNRYKAYAEALVRYIVTKSFDAGVPSVIFEIGNELDIADSTPEHWNDTDPSIYTLKPLGAWGRWLWWMDPQNYVLHQWTPLQTHTLSNAENRSLSYPYNLDARRLSRGLLPVQKVFSDAVGTIKAEIAGNAAYNGKTIEIAGPAFTGLSSKYYPFDVPPNPTLEEEFLNQTFNPLASPYAGKFYANYTALDRYRFSFHFYGSDDGTTRFANFRQQMTTIRNKLTWLKQHNADMPDVKLFLSEWGPAAADETIDINYSHKGAAWAAAFLPEAVAQQVSLGSYLLISDGQGDTSVPSYRAQASLLYKQMNGNNDPIYYPKPVANLFMMYNKMSGRRVLAALSPGGAASVLGAFATWDPAATIANIMVHNYDPSRVFGTNNSTDSGQGFSLEVDNLPFADGPVTIERYLIDNQTSNLAGFLNGAICPDPHLQRTTLVGAVTGGKLTLPDTLKLGVALYRVLPPTVGP
;
A
#
# COMPACT_ATOMS: atom_id res chain seq x y z
N MET A 1 -24.59 -18.89 -85.61
CA MET A 1 -24.29 -20.33 -85.75
C MET A 1 -24.97 -21.09 -84.62
N GLN A 2 -25.84 -22.02 -85.01
CA GLN A 2 -26.30 -23.26 -84.35
C GLN A 2 -26.82 -23.31 -82.89
N ARG A 3 -28.08 -23.77 -82.84
CA ARG A 3 -28.92 -24.42 -81.78
C ARG A 3 -28.13 -25.44 -80.92
N PHE A 4 -28.48 -25.80 -79.68
CA PHE A 4 -29.75 -26.34 -79.15
C PHE A 4 -29.81 -26.25 -77.58
N PRO A 5 -31.00 -26.44 -76.95
CA PRO A 5 -31.25 -26.32 -75.52
C PRO A 5 -31.40 -27.67 -74.78
N GLY A 6 -31.45 -27.65 -73.44
CA GLY A 6 -32.22 -28.64 -72.68
C GLY A 6 -31.68 -29.03 -71.30
N ARG A 7 -32.55 -28.95 -70.29
CA ARG A 7 -32.85 -29.94 -69.21
C ARG A 7 -33.57 -29.22 -68.07
N ARG A 8 -34.91 -29.29 -68.03
CA ARG A 8 -35.76 -30.23 -67.27
C ARG A 8 -35.53 -30.20 -65.75
N ARG A 9 -36.53 -29.61 -65.08
CA ARG A 9 -36.82 -29.68 -63.64
C ARG A 9 -37.22 -31.10 -63.27
N PHE A 10 -36.73 -31.59 -62.13
CA PHE A 10 -37.35 -32.66 -61.36
C PHE A 10 -37.57 -32.12 -59.94
N GLN A 11 -38.83 -32.11 -59.51
CA GLN A 11 -39.23 -31.96 -58.13
C GLN A 11 -39.12 -33.33 -57.45
N VAL A 12 -38.50 -33.37 -56.27
CA VAL A 12 -38.77 -34.41 -55.27
C VAL A 12 -38.90 -33.71 -53.93
N SER A 13 -40.12 -33.79 -53.38
CA SER A 13 -40.48 -33.39 -52.04
C SER A 13 -39.77 -34.27 -51.02
N LEU A 14 -39.13 -33.68 -50.00
CA LEU A 14 -38.62 -34.40 -48.84
C LEU A 14 -39.36 -33.94 -47.57
N LEU A 15 -39.88 -34.92 -46.84
CA LEU A 15 -40.57 -34.79 -45.55
C LEU A 15 -39.69 -34.09 -44.51
N LEU A 16 -40.26 -33.11 -43.82
CA LEU A 16 -39.80 -32.66 -42.50
C LEU A 16 -40.25 -33.69 -41.45
N ALA A 17 -39.29 -34.36 -40.82
CA ALA A 17 -39.49 -34.99 -39.52
C ALA A 17 -38.83 -34.09 -38.47
N GLY A 18 -39.64 -33.57 -37.54
CA GLY A 18 -39.20 -32.76 -36.43
C GLY A 18 -38.41 -33.56 -35.41
N LEU A 19 -37.26 -33.02 -35.02
CA LEU A 19 -36.55 -33.35 -33.79
C LEU A 19 -36.44 -32.05 -32.99
N LEU A 20 -37.38 -31.87 -32.05
CA LEU A 20 -37.25 -30.94 -30.94
C LEU A 20 -36.18 -31.52 -29.99
N SER A 21 -34.93 -31.11 -30.17
CA SER A 21 -33.92 -31.25 -29.11
C SER A 21 -34.15 -30.13 -28.10
N LEU A 22 -34.68 -30.51 -26.93
CA LEU A 22 -34.51 -29.75 -25.69
C LEU A 22 -33.02 -29.69 -25.40
N GLY A 23 -32.37 -28.61 -25.85
CA GLY A 23 -31.00 -28.28 -25.51
C GLY A 23 -30.93 -27.85 -24.06
N SER A 24 -30.89 -28.81 -23.13
CA SER A 24 -30.28 -28.58 -21.82
C SER A 24 -28.83 -28.17 -22.08
N SER A 25 -28.53 -26.90 -21.81
CA SER A 25 -27.18 -26.37 -21.74
C SER A 25 -26.41 -27.17 -20.69
N MET A 26 -25.73 -28.23 -21.12
CA MET A 26 -24.71 -28.90 -20.32
C MET A 26 -23.60 -27.88 -20.11
N MET A 27 -23.62 -27.19 -18.96
CA MET A 27 -22.43 -26.50 -18.48
C MET A 27 -21.32 -27.56 -18.41
N SER A 28 -20.24 -27.32 -19.15
CA SER A 28 -18.99 -28.06 -19.00
C SER A 28 -18.67 -28.17 -17.52
N ARG A 29 -18.33 -29.39 -17.05
CA ARG A 29 -17.88 -29.62 -15.67
C ARG A 29 -16.75 -28.62 -15.38
N ALA A 30 -16.83 -27.93 -14.24
CA ALA A 30 -15.78 -27.01 -13.81
C ALA A 30 -14.45 -27.78 -13.64
N ASP A 31 -13.37 -27.23 -14.20
CA ASP A 31 -12.03 -27.86 -14.17
C ASP A 31 -11.36 -27.73 -12.79
N THR A 32 -11.92 -26.93 -11.90
CA THR A 32 -11.39 -26.66 -10.55
C THR A 32 -12.53 -26.44 -9.55
N SER A 33 -12.37 -26.89 -8.32
CA SER A 33 -13.30 -26.64 -7.22
C SER A 33 -12.62 -25.80 -6.15
N ILE A 34 -13.32 -24.82 -5.59
CA ILE A 34 -12.90 -24.03 -4.43
C ILE A 34 -13.71 -24.56 -3.25
N VAL A 35 -13.07 -25.35 -2.39
CA VAL A 35 -13.69 -26.00 -1.24
C VAL A 35 -13.43 -25.16 0.00
N VAL A 36 -14.50 -24.69 0.63
CA VAL A 36 -14.50 -23.88 1.85
C VAL A 36 -15.18 -24.66 2.96
N ASP A 37 -14.46 -24.90 4.05
CA ASP A 37 -15.02 -25.53 5.25
C ASP A 37 -15.20 -24.50 6.36
N THR A 38 -16.45 -24.16 6.67
CA THR A 38 -16.81 -23.14 7.68
C THR A 38 -16.42 -23.53 9.12
N GLN A 39 -16.12 -24.80 9.39
CA GLN A 39 -15.68 -25.29 10.69
C GLN A 39 -14.16 -25.39 10.82
N SER A 40 -13.45 -25.60 9.70
CA SER A 40 -11.98 -25.69 9.68
C SER A 40 -11.33 -24.31 9.75
N ARG A 41 -10.69 -24.02 10.89
CA ARG A 41 -9.95 -22.77 11.10
C ARG A 41 -8.70 -22.73 10.24
N PHE A 42 -8.38 -21.52 9.75
CA PHE A 42 -7.08 -21.23 9.17
C PHE A 42 -6.18 -20.62 10.24
N ASN A 43 -5.10 -21.31 10.62
CA ASN A 43 -4.26 -20.95 11.78
C ASN A 43 -2.86 -20.44 11.40
N THR A 44 -2.63 -19.95 10.18
CA THR A 44 -1.27 -19.57 9.73
C THR A 44 -1.00 -18.07 9.61
N GLY A 45 -1.93 -17.18 9.98
CA GLY A 45 -1.67 -15.73 9.98
C GLY A 45 -1.08 -15.19 11.29
N ILE A 46 -0.75 -13.89 11.29
CA ILE A 46 0.04 -13.19 12.34
C ILE A 46 -0.62 -13.28 13.71
N SER A 47 -1.93 -13.04 13.76
CA SER A 47 -2.73 -13.07 14.98
C SER A 47 -3.19 -14.48 15.38
N GLY A 48 -2.84 -15.51 14.61
CA GLY A 48 -3.19 -16.91 14.85
C GLY A 48 -4.68 -17.24 14.77
N ASN A 49 -5.59 -16.26 14.57
CA ASN A 49 -7.05 -16.45 14.37
C ASN A 49 -7.80 -15.23 13.74
N ASP A 50 -7.20 -14.04 13.56
CA ASP A 50 -7.83 -12.84 12.98
C ASP A 50 -7.10 -12.33 11.72
N ASP A 51 -6.87 -13.25 10.78
CA ASP A 51 -6.24 -12.92 9.49
C ASP A 51 -7.03 -11.88 8.68
N LEU A 52 -8.36 -11.81 8.85
CA LEU A 52 -9.15 -10.77 8.19
C LEU A 52 -8.82 -9.39 8.80
N GLY A 53 -8.72 -9.27 10.12
CA GLY A 53 -8.28 -8.04 10.76
C GLY A 53 -6.85 -7.67 10.39
N ASP A 54 -5.93 -8.64 10.32
CA ASP A 54 -4.55 -8.44 9.82
C ASP A 54 -4.57 -7.92 8.37
N LEU A 55 -5.33 -8.56 7.48
CA LEU A 55 -5.48 -8.16 6.08
C LEU A 55 -6.05 -6.74 5.98
N LYS A 56 -7.08 -6.43 6.76
CA LYS A 56 -7.69 -5.09 6.78
C LYS A 56 -6.68 -4.02 7.21
N ARG A 57 -5.83 -4.29 8.20
CA ARG A 57 -4.78 -3.35 8.64
C ARG A 57 -3.78 -2.99 7.53
N ILE A 58 -3.63 -3.80 6.48
CA ILE A 58 -2.73 -3.51 5.37
C ILE A 58 -3.29 -2.45 4.42
N TYR A 59 -4.61 -2.35 4.29
CA TYR A 59 -5.25 -1.41 3.37
C TYR A 59 -6.06 -0.29 4.06
N GLN A 60 -6.31 -0.39 5.36
CA GLN A 60 -7.06 0.61 6.15
C GLN A 60 -6.28 1.91 6.41
N ALA A 61 -5.21 2.15 5.67
CA ALA A 61 -4.54 3.45 5.59
C ALA A 61 -4.27 3.83 4.15
N ALA A 62 -4.21 5.14 3.88
CA ALA A 62 -3.71 5.68 2.62
C ALA A 62 -3.13 7.09 2.80
N ASN A 63 -2.26 7.53 1.88
CA ASN A 63 -1.83 8.94 1.88
C ASN A 63 -3.04 9.84 1.71
N MET A 64 -3.07 10.92 2.49
CA MET A 64 -4.13 11.90 2.43
C MET A 64 -4.27 12.52 1.03
N PRO A 65 -5.47 13.00 0.64
CA PRO A 65 -5.63 13.68 -0.63
C PRO A 65 -4.91 15.02 -0.62
N SER A 66 -4.35 15.42 -1.76
CA SER A 66 -3.76 16.76 -1.94
C SER A 66 -4.81 17.86 -2.11
N GLU A 67 -6.09 17.49 -2.31
CA GLU A 67 -7.20 18.38 -2.61
C GLU A 67 -8.05 18.73 -1.38
N PRO A 68 -8.82 19.84 -1.42
CA PRO A 68 -9.76 20.19 -0.36
C PRO A 68 -10.83 19.10 -0.16
N VAL A 69 -11.53 19.18 0.98
CA VAL A 69 -12.54 18.21 1.40
C VAL A 69 -13.70 18.12 0.41
N TYR A 70 -14.00 16.90 -0.04
CA TYR A 70 -15.24 16.53 -0.75
C TYR A 70 -15.98 15.43 0.01
N ASN A 71 -17.32 15.42 -0.09
CA ASN A 71 -18.16 14.39 0.55
C ASN A 71 -17.80 12.97 0.09
N GLN A 72 -17.32 12.82 -1.16
CA GLN A 72 -16.86 11.54 -1.70
C GLN A 72 -15.64 10.97 -0.94
N PHE A 73 -14.83 11.81 -0.30
CA PHE A 73 -13.73 11.35 0.54
C PHE A 73 -14.25 10.72 1.83
N ASP A 74 -15.26 11.33 2.47
CA ASP A 74 -15.88 10.76 3.67
C ASP A 74 -16.58 9.43 3.35
N GLN A 75 -17.24 9.37 2.19
CA GLN A 75 -17.88 8.15 1.71
C GLN A 75 -16.85 7.03 1.46
N ILE A 76 -15.74 7.30 0.76
CA ILE A 76 -14.75 6.25 0.49
C ILE A 76 -14.04 5.78 1.76
N ILE A 77 -13.80 6.68 2.72
CA ILE A 77 -13.27 6.34 4.04
C ILE A 77 -14.20 5.37 4.75
N ALA A 78 -15.50 5.68 4.79
CA ALA A 78 -16.49 4.82 5.44
C ALA A 78 -16.63 3.46 4.74
N ASP A 79 -16.73 3.47 3.41
CA ASP A 79 -17.02 2.26 2.63
C ASP A 79 -15.87 1.27 2.61
N THR A 80 -14.63 1.76 2.54
CA THR A 80 -13.42 0.92 2.65
C THR A 80 -13.04 0.66 4.11
N GLY A 81 -13.54 1.47 5.04
CA GLY A 81 -13.23 1.37 6.46
C GLY A 81 -11.82 1.85 6.81
N LEU A 82 -11.30 2.87 6.11
CA LEU A 82 -10.01 3.49 6.45
C LEU A 82 -10.03 3.95 7.92
N LYS A 83 -8.91 3.72 8.61
CA LYS A 83 -8.72 4.05 10.04
C LYS A 83 -7.51 4.93 10.28
N GLN A 84 -6.62 5.03 9.31
CA GLN A 84 -5.38 5.79 9.38
C GLN A 84 -5.20 6.57 8.08
N THR A 85 -4.48 7.67 8.14
CA THR A 85 -4.00 8.35 6.94
C THR A 85 -2.54 8.70 7.10
N ARG A 86 -1.81 8.59 6.00
CA ARG A 86 -0.40 8.95 5.93
C ARG A 86 -0.27 10.40 5.46
N LEU A 87 0.43 11.20 6.25
CA LEU A 87 0.69 12.61 6.04
C LEU A 87 2.11 12.72 5.48
N LEU A 88 2.20 12.62 4.15
CA LEU A 88 3.47 12.73 3.43
C LEU A 88 3.72 14.19 3.03
N LEU A 89 4.98 14.63 3.04
CA LEU A 89 5.42 16.00 2.71
C LEU A 89 4.74 17.11 3.51
N SER A 90 4.18 16.77 4.66
CA SER A 90 3.34 17.69 5.40
C SER A 90 4.18 18.70 6.18
N ASP A 91 5.43 18.34 6.49
CA ASP A 91 6.38 19.13 7.27
C ASP A 91 7.25 20.08 6.44
N ILE A 92 7.01 20.21 5.14
CA ILE A 92 7.87 20.94 4.18
C ILE A 92 8.16 22.39 4.56
N TYR A 93 7.21 23.08 5.22
CA TYR A 93 7.39 24.47 5.64
C TYR A 93 7.43 24.63 7.17
N CYS A 94 7.57 23.55 7.93
CA CYS A 94 7.65 23.62 9.39
C CYS A 94 9.02 24.16 9.84
N ASP A 95 9.01 25.03 10.85
CA ASP A 95 10.22 25.54 11.49
C ASP A 95 9.95 25.97 12.95
N LEU A 96 10.99 26.49 13.62
CA LEU A 96 10.96 27.05 14.97
C LEU A 96 11.04 28.57 14.98
N ASP A 97 10.08 29.20 15.65
CA ASP A 97 10.09 30.65 15.86
C ASP A 97 11.18 31.02 16.88
N PRO A 98 11.43 32.32 17.14
CA PRO A 98 12.43 32.74 18.12
C PRO A 98 12.19 32.22 19.55
N THR A 99 10.97 31.76 19.88
CA THR A 99 10.61 31.18 21.17
C THR A 99 10.80 29.67 21.23
N GLY A 100 11.12 29.02 20.11
CA GLY A 100 11.23 27.57 19.99
C GLY A 100 9.88 26.87 19.78
N THR A 101 8.84 27.61 19.38
CA THR A 101 7.53 27.05 19.04
C THR A 101 7.49 26.71 17.56
N VAL A 102 6.85 25.59 17.21
CA VAL A 102 6.64 25.22 15.80
C VAL A 102 5.74 26.26 15.12
N PHE A 103 6.15 26.71 13.95
CA PHE A 103 5.36 27.52 13.03
C PHE A 103 5.56 27.00 11.60
N GLY A 104 4.84 27.55 10.63
CA GLY A 104 5.16 27.33 9.24
C GLY A 104 4.78 28.48 8.31
N TYR A 105 5.29 28.39 7.09
CA TYR A 105 4.93 29.26 5.99
C TYR A 105 3.86 28.60 5.12
N THR A 106 2.97 29.40 4.53
CA THR A 106 2.14 28.96 3.41
C THR A 106 2.93 29.01 2.10
N GLN A 107 2.36 28.43 1.04
CA GLN A 107 2.98 28.38 -0.28
C GLN A 107 3.23 29.78 -0.89
N ASP A 108 2.46 30.79 -0.49
CA ASP A 108 2.64 32.22 -0.83
C ASP A 108 3.57 32.97 0.14
N GLY A 109 4.24 32.26 1.05
CA GLY A 109 5.22 32.82 1.98
C GLY A 109 4.62 33.53 3.20
N VAL A 110 3.32 33.39 3.45
CA VAL A 110 2.66 33.98 4.64
C VAL A 110 3.02 33.17 5.87
N PHE A 111 3.50 33.86 6.91
CA PHE A 111 3.87 33.27 8.19
C PHE A 111 2.64 33.03 9.08
N HIS A 112 2.52 31.82 9.63
CA HIS A 112 1.50 31.47 10.62
C HIS A 112 2.16 31.08 11.95
N ALA A 113 2.16 31.99 12.93
CA ALA A 113 2.67 31.68 14.27
C ALA A 113 1.91 30.53 14.92
N GLY A 114 2.64 29.56 15.48
CA GLY A 114 2.07 28.46 16.26
C GLY A 114 1.36 27.38 15.46
N ASP A 115 1.40 27.43 14.13
CA ASP A 115 0.81 26.43 13.25
C ASP A 115 1.72 26.18 12.04
N CYS A 116 2.04 24.92 11.76
CA CYS A 116 2.82 24.58 10.57
C CYS A 116 1.90 24.24 9.40
N TYR A 117 1.83 25.07 8.37
CA TYR A 117 1.15 24.71 7.13
C TYR A 117 2.11 23.97 6.18
N PRO A 118 1.70 22.92 5.44
CA PRO A 118 0.36 22.32 5.39
C PRO A 118 0.05 21.29 6.50
N LEU A 119 1.03 20.91 7.35
CA LEU A 119 0.84 19.90 8.39
C LEU A 119 -0.40 20.11 9.27
N ALA A 120 -0.68 21.33 9.69
CA ALA A 120 -1.81 21.69 10.53
C ALA A 120 -3.14 21.37 9.84
N TRP A 121 -3.25 21.73 8.56
CA TRP A 121 -4.42 21.44 7.74
C TRP A 121 -4.57 19.93 7.54
N HIS A 122 -3.49 19.24 7.18
CA HIS A 122 -3.43 17.80 6.98
C HIS A 122 -3.82 17.02 8.24
N LEU A 123 -3.27 17.42 9.39
CA LEU A 123 -3.56 16.82 10.68
C LEU A 123 -5.01 17.08 11.08
N LYS A 124 -5.50 18.32 10.95
CA LYS A 124 -6.91 18.62 11.19
C LYS A 124 -7.83 17.80 10.31
N TRP A 125 -7.52 17.68 9.02
CA TRP A 125 -8.30 16.89 8.06
C TRP A 125 -8.43 15.43 8.50
N ALA A 126 -7.33 14.82 8.97
CA ALA A 126 -7.30 13.46 9.49
C ALA A 126 -8.13 13.33 10.77
N LEU A 127 -7.95 14.26 11.73
CA LEU A 127 -8.59 14.22 13.03
C LEU A 127 -10.11 14.45 12.96
N ASP A 128 -10.57 15.36 12.09
CA ASP A 128 -12.01 15.59 11.85
C ASP A 128 -12.71 14.31 11.35
N ARG A 129 -11.97 13.41 10.70
CA ARG A 129 -12.43 12.11 10.17
C ARG A 129 -12.15 10.95 11.10
N ARG A 130 -11.61 11.21 12.30
CA ARG A 130 -11.20 10.20 13.28
C ARG A 130 -10.18 9.19 12.73
N LEU A 131 -9.35 9.63 11.79
CA LEU A 131 -8.26 8.82 11.27
C LEU A 131 -7.02 8.98 12.17
N LEU A 132 -6.35 7.87 12.44
CA LEU A 132 -5.05 7.86 13.11
C LEU A 132 -4.01 8.56 12.23
N PRO A 133 -3.25 9.53 12.77
CA PRO A 133 -2.16 10.14 12.03
C PRO A 133 -0.95 9.21 11.95
N HIS A 134 -0.53 8.90 10.73
CA HIS A 134 0.82 8.43 10.41
C HIS A 134 1.53 9.57 9.70
N VAL A 135 2.51 10.18 10.35
CA VAL A 135 3.19 11.37 9.82
C VAL A 135 4.57 10.98 9.35
N ALA A 136 4.84 11.16 8.04
CA ALA A 136 6.18 11.10 7.51
C ALA A 136 6.89 12.42 7.84
N VAL A 137 7.98 12.34 8.59
CA VAL A 137 8.75 13.49 9.07
C VAL A 137 10.18 13.45 8.53
N ALA A 138 10.84 14.59 8.63
CA ALA A 138 12.18 14.82 8.11
C ALA A 138 12.27 14.71 6.58
N SER A 139 11.15 14.98 5.90
CA SER A 139 11.11 15.03 4.43
C SER A 139 11.91 16.17 3.84
N PHE A 140 12.05 17.24 4.61
CA PHE A 140 12.69 18.45 4.16
C PHE A 140 13.61 19.02 5.25
N MET A 141 14.60 19.80 4.82
CA MET A 141 15.37 20.63 5.73
C MET A 141 14.45 21.77 6.21
N PRO A 142 14.39 22.08 7.53
CA PRO A 142 13.63 23.21 8.02
C PRO A 142 14.09 24.52 7.35
N PRO A 143 13.18 25.45 6.97
CA PRO A 143 13.51 26.67 6.22
C PRO A 143 14.69 27.48 6.77
N SER A 144 14.77 27.69 8.08
CA SER A 144 15.86 28.42 8.75
C SER A 144 17.22 27.73 8.65
N LEU A 145 17.23 26.40 8.57
CA LEU A 145 18.44 25.62 8.34
C LEU A 145 18.77 25.61 6.84
N ALA A 146 17.76 25.58 5.97
CA ALA A 146 17.93 25.69 4.51
C ALA A 146 18.53 27.04 4.10
N ALA A 147 18.10 28.13 4.75
CA ALA A 147 18.62 29.48 4.54
C ALA A 147 20.11 29.64 4.88
N THR A 148 20.71 28.70 5.64
CA THR A 148 22.16 28.72 5.86
C THR A 148 22.93 28.30 4.61
N GLY A 149 22.29 27.56 3.69
CA GLY A 149 22.94 26.94 2.53
C GLY A 149 23.89 25.81 2.87
N ILE A 150 23.98 25.39 4.15
CA ILE A 150 24.90 24.37 4.63
C ILE A 150 24.15 23.04 4.77
N ALA A 151 24.65 22.01 4.11
CA ALA A 151 24.13 20.65 4.24
C ALA A 151 24.26 20.11 5.67
N GLY A 152 23.33 19.24 6.07
CA GLY A 152 23.24 18.70 7.43
C GLY A 152 24.52 18.05 7.97
N GLU A 153 25.27 17.37 7.08
CA GLU A 153 26.54 16.71 7.37
C GLU A 153 27.63 17.69 7.84
N SER A 154 27.54 18.95 7.41
CA SER A 154 28.54 20.00 7.67
C SER A 154 28.09 21.02 8.73
N TRP A 155 26.97 20.76 9.40
CA TRP A 155 26.46 21.63 10.46
C TRP A 155 27.38 21.70 11.68
N GLY A 156 27.54 22.93 12.19
CA GLY A 156 28.16 23.19 13.48
C GLY A 156 27.25 22.81 14.65
N ARG A 157 27.74 23.02 15.87
CA ARG A 157 26.99 22.70 17.08
C ARG A 157 25.66 23.49 17.18
N ALA A 158 25.64 24.73 16.69
CA ALA A 158 24.45 25.59 16.76
C ALA A 158 23.32 25.04 15.89
N GLU A 159 23.62 24.71 14.63
CA GLU A 159 22.66 24.16 13.66
C GLU A 159 22.17 22.78 14.10
N GLN A 160 23.07 21.91 14.59
CA GLN A 160 22.70 20.60 15.14
C GLN A 160 21.75 20.72 16.34
N ASN A 161 22.02 21.66 17.26
CA ASN A 161 21.15 21.89 18.41
C ASN A 161 19.79 22.45 17.99
N ARG A 162 19.75 23.36 17.00
CA ARG A 162 18.51 23.88 16.43
C ARG A 162 17.69 22.78 15.78
N TYR A 163 18.30 21.88 15.02
CA TYR A 163 17.60 20.76 14.40
C TYR A 163 17.01 19.77 15.41
N LYS A 164 17.74 19.48 16.50
CA LYS A 164 17.22 18.68 17.62
C LYS A 164 16.01 19.34 18.28
N ALA A 165 16.12 20.63 18.58
CA ALA A 165 15.00 21.40 19.14
C ALA A 165 13.79 21.40 18.19
N TYR A 166 14.03 21.50 16.88
CA TYR A 166 12.99 21.42 15.86
C TYR A 166 12.28 20.06 15.89
N ALA A 167 13.04 18.97 15.89
CA ALA A 167 12.48 17.61 15.94
C ALA A 167 11.64 17.39 17.21
N GLU A 168 12.14 17.82 18.38
CA GLU A 168 11.39 17.73 19.65
C GLU A 168 10.09 18.54 19.60
N ALA A 169 10.15 19.79 19.12
CA ALA A 169 8.98 20.65 19.04
C ALA A 169 7.95 20.13 18.04
N LEU A 170 8.39 19.62 16.88
CA LEU A 170 7.51 19.03 15.87
C LEU A 170 6.80 17.78 16.39
N VAL A 171 7.54 16.86 17.02
CA VAL A 171 6.97 15.67 17.64
C VAL A 171 5.97 16.08 18.73
N ARG A 172 6.33 17.03 19.60
CA ARG A 172 5.43 17.53 20.66
C ARG A 172 4.15 18.11 20.08
N TYR A 173 4.26 18.95 19.04
CA TYR A 173 3.13 19.56 18.34
C TYR A 173 2.17 18.50 17.81
N ILE A 174 2.69 17.52 17.05
CA ILE A 174 1.88 16.45 16.45
C ILE A 174 1.21 15.59 17.53
N VAL A 175 1.96 15.15 18.55
CA VAL A 175 1.46 14.32 19.66
C VAL A 175 0.34 15.04 20.40
N THR A 176 0.58 16.28 20.82
CA THR A 176 -0.39 17.06 21.62
C THR A 176 -1.68 17.26 20.85
N LYS A 177 -1.61 17.75 19.60
CA LYS A 177 -2.79 17.97 18.74
C LYS A 177 -3.60 16.70 18.52
N SER A 178 -2.90 15.60 18.25
CA SER A 178 -3.52 14.29 18.00
C SER A 178 -4.20 13.76 19.27
N PHE A 179 -3.50 13.80 20.39
CA PHE A 179 -3.99 13.24 21.65
C PHE A 179 -5.12 14.08 22.25
N ASP A 180 -5.07 15.41 22.13
CA ASP A 180 -6.15 16.31 22.53
C ASP A 180 -7.43 16.08 21.69
N ALA A 181 -7.27 15.73 20.42
CA ALA A 181 -8.38 15.32 19.55
C ALA A 181 -8.90 13.89 19.84
N GLY A 182 -8.34 13.22 20.83
CA GLY A 182 -8.83 11.92 21.30
C GLY A 182 -8.28 10.71 20.56
N VAL A 183 -7.35 10.84 19.60
CA VAL A 183 -6.80 9.66 18.93
C VAL A 183 -5.94 8.81 19.89
N PRO A 184 -5.99 7.47 19.78
CA PRO A 184 -5.27 6.57 20.67
C PRO A 184 -3.79 6.41 20.31
N SER A 185 -3.39 6.73 19.08
CA SER A 185 -2.00 6.53 18.65
C SER A 185 -1.58 7.47 17.53
N VAL A 186 -0.27 7.69 17.42
CA VAL A 186 0.40 8.40 16.32
C VAL A 186 1.62 7.58 15.89
N ILE A 187 1.84 7.48 14.58
CA ILE A 187 3.03 6.86 13.99
C ILE A 187 3.91 7.96 13.40
N PHE A 188 5.18 8.02 13.82
CA PHE A 188 6.21 8.86 13.20
C PHE A 188 7.07 8.02 12.28
N GLU A 189 6.91 8.19 10.98
CA GLU A 189 7.80 7.59 9.99
C GLU A 189 8.90 8.56 9.63
N ILE A 190 10.16 8.17 9.81
CA ILE A 190 11.31 9.04 9.57
C ILE A 190 11.93 8.66 8.24
N GLY A 191 11.94 9.59 7.28
CA GLY A 191 12.41 9.27 5.92
C GLY A 191 11.29 8.99 4.92
N ASN A 192 11.68 8.96 3.64
CA ASN A 192 10.92 8.37 2.52
C ASN A 192 11.89 8.09 1.37
N GLU A 193 11.99 6.84 0.92
CA GLU A 193 12.61 6.43 -0.35
C GLU A 193 14.05 6.93 -0.58
N LEU A 194 14.83 7.07 0.49
CA LEU A 194 16.21 7.55 0.44
C LEU A 194 17.15 6.65 -0.39
N ASP A 195 16.79 5.39 -0.60
CA ASP A 195 17.52 4.42 -1.42
C ASP A 195 17.46 4.74 -2.93
N ILE A 196 16.48 5.56 -3.36
CA ILE A 196 16.32 6.00 -4.75
C ILE A 196 16.34 7.52 -4.95
N ALA A 197 16.56 8.30 -3.89
CA ALA A 197 16.69 9.74 -3.96
C ALA A 197 17.67 10.17 -5.07
N ASP A 198 17.29 11.18 -5.85
CA ASP A 198 18.02 11.72 -7.01
C ASP A 198 19.50 11.95 -6.73
N SER A 199 20.35 11.98 -7.75
CA SER A 199 21.80 12.11 -7.56
C SER A 199 22.30 13.53 -7.32
N THR A 200 21.44 14.54 -7.47
CA THR A 200 21.78 15.95 -7.27
C THR A 200 20.98 16.53 -6.10
N PRO A 201 21.63 17.06 -5.04
CA PRO A 201 20.92 17.78 -3.99
C PRO A 201 20.16 18.97 -4.57
N GLU A 202 18.87 19.10 -4.27
CA GLU A 202 18.17 20.37 -4.52
C GLU A 202 18.74 21.45 -3.58
N HIS A 203 19.27 22.53 -4.17
CA HIS A 203 19.71 23.69 -3.41
C HIS A 203 18.52 24.62 -3.13
N TRP A 204 18.48 25.14 -1.90
CA TRP A 204 17.58 26.23 -1.52
C TRP A 204 17.89 27.49 -2.34
N ASN A 205 16.85 28.21 -2.78
CA ASN A 205 16.92 29.44 -3.55
C ASN A 205 15.95 30.45 -2.94
N ASP A 206 16.51 31.42 -2.20
CA ASP A 206 15.79 32.49 -1.51
C ASP A 206 14.98 33.40 -2.43
N THR A 207 15.24 33.38 -3.74
CA THR A 207 14.62 34.29 -4.71
C THR A 207 13.32 33.78 -5.33
N ASP A 208 13.00 32.49 -5.18
CA ASP A 208 11.75 31.93 -5.69
C ASP A 208 11.26 30.80 -4.77
N PRO A 209 10.34 31.06 -3.82
CA PRO A 209 9.75 30.01 -3.00
C PRO A 209 8.83 29.05 -3.79
N SER A 210 8.38 29.44 -4.99
CA SER A 210 7.37 28.69 -5.76
C SER A 210 7.92 27.45 -6.46
N ILE A 211 9.24 27.35 -6.66
CA ILE A 211 9.91 26.11 -7.11
C ILE A 211 9.82 24.97 -6.06
N TYR A 212 9.40 25.28 -4.83
CA TYR A 212 9.10 24.32 -3.75
C TYR A 212 7.60 24.03 -3.62
N THR A 213 6.81 24.32 -4.66
CA THR A 213 5.47 23.75 -4.84
C THR A 213 5.51 22.24 -4.59
N LEU A 214 4.46 21.68 -3.99
CA LEU A 214 4.25 20.24 -3.85
C LEU A 214 4.37 19.59 -5.24
N LYS A 215 5.60 19.23 -5.65
CA LYS A 215 5.81 18.48 -6.87
C LYS A 215 4.99 17.19 -6.72
N PRO A 216 4.34 16.68 -7.78
CA PRO A 216 3.60 15.42 -7.71
C PRO A 216 4.48 14.33 -7.10
N LEU A 217 3.83 13.36 -6.43
CA LEU A 217 4.46 12.21 -5.79
C LEU A 217 5.25 11.39 -6.82
N GLY A 218 6.48 11.80 -7.09
CA GLY A 218 7.44 11.14 -7.95
C GLY A 218 8.82 11.19 -7.30
N ALA A 219 9.69 10.27 -7.70
CA ALA A 219 11.01 10.00 -7.13
C ALA A 219 12.04 11.15 -7.19
N TRP A 220 11.64 12.36 -7.57
CA TRP A 220 12.52 13.33 -8.21
C TRP A 220 12.72 14.57 -7.31
N GLY A 221 13.96 14.82 -6.90
CA GLY A 221 14.48 16.05 -6.27
C GLY A 221 14.73 16.02 -4.76
N ARG A 222 14.32 14.95 -4.07
CA ARG A 222 14.10 15.01 -2.63
C ARG A 222 15.15 14.22 -1.86
N TRP A 223 15.47 14.67 -0.65
CA TRP A 223 16.15 13.89 0.41
C TRP A 223 17.68 13.85 0.51
N LEU A 224 18.44 14.62 -0.27
CA LEU A 224 19.90 14.72 -0.07
C LEU A 224 20.36 15.97 0.67
N TRP A 225 19.43 16.74 1.22
CA TRP A 225 19.75 17.98 1.93
C TRP A 225 20.68 17.76 3.14
N TRP A 226 20.70 16.55 3.71
CA TRP A 226 21.64 16.21 4.77
C TRP A 226 23.06 15.98 4.24
N MET A 227 23.24 15.29 3.12
CA MET A 227 24.59 14.96 2.62
C MET A 227 25.23 16.16 1.94
N ASP A 228 26.49 16.45 2.26
CA ASP A 228 27.18 17.59 1.67
C ASP A 228 27.89 17.20 0.36
N PRO A 229 27.42 17.60 -0.83
CA PRO A 229 28.05 17.25 -2.10
C PRO A 229 29.51 17.70 -2.21
N GLN A 230 29.95 18.73 -1.46
CA GLN A 230 31.33 19.21 -1.48
C GLN A 230 32.32 18.23 -0.82
N ASN A 231 31.80 17.30 0.01
CA ASN A 231 32.62 16.26 0.64
C ASN A 231 32.89 15.05 -0.27
N TYR A 232 32.48 15.09 -1.55
CA TYR A 232 32.60 13.97 -2.48
C TYR A 232 33.04 14.38 -3.89
N VAL A 233 33.48 13.40 -4.68
CA VAL A 233 33.76 13.58 -6.12
C VAL A 233 32.47 13.41 -6.93
N LEU A 234 31.90 14.49 -7.46
CA LEU A 234 30.58 14.51 -8.14
C LEU A 234 30.56 13.96 -9.58
N HIS A 235 31.71 13.58 -10.15
CA HIS A 235 31.85 13.15 -11.55
C HIS A 235 32.60 11.83 -11.72
N GLN A 236 32.75 11.07 -10.64
CA GLN A 236 33.33 9.75 -10.70
C GLN A 236 32.20 8.74 -10.57
N TRP A 237 32.08 7.81 -11.52
CA TRP A 237 31.22 6.65 -11.36
C TRP A 237 31.75 5.85 -10.16
N THR A 238 30.87 5.50 -9.22
CA THR A 238 31.23 4.59 -8.13
C THR A 238 31.90 3.36 -8.74
N PRO A 239 33.13 3.01 -8.37
CA PRO A 239 33.58 1.64 -8.54
C PRO A 239 32.52 0.75 -7.87
N LEU A 240 32.27 -0.42 -8.43
CA LEU A 240 31.36 -1.46 -7.93
C LEU A 240 31.79 -2.02 -6.52
N GLN A 241 32.39 -1.19 -5.66
CA GLN A 241 33.14 -1.53 -4.45
C GLN A 241 32.54 -0.90 -3.16
N THR A 242 31.33 -0.35 -3.18
CA THR A 242 30.74 0.38 -2.02
C THR A 242 29.61 -0.38 -1.30
N HIS A 243 29.58 -1.71 -1.41
CA HIS A 243 28.57 -2.57 -0.78
C HIS A 243 28.74 -2.77 0.73
N THR A 244 29.77 -2.19 1.35
CA THR A 244 30.02 -2.31 2.79
C THR A 244 30.25 -0.93 3.40
N LEU A 245 29.70 -0.70 4.60
CA LEU A 245 29.87 0.53 5.37
C LEU A 245 31.34 0.83 5.73
N SER A 246 32.27 -0.11 5.53
CA SER A 246 33.70 0.04 5.83
C SER A 246 34.37 1.19 5.06
N ASN A 247 33.83 1.58 3.90
CA ASN A 247 34.29 2.70 3.09
C ASN A 247 33.51 4.01 3.34
N ALA A 248 32.56 4.01 4.28
CA ALA A 248 31.61 5.10 4.45
C ALA A 248 32.18 6.40 5.00
N GLU A 249 33.41 6.37 5.55
CA GLU A 249 34.11 7.59 5.95
C GLU A 249 35.07 8.14 4.89
N ASN A 250 35.31 7.41 3.80
CA ASN A 250 36.25 7.86 2.78
C ASN A 250 35.62 8.91 1.84
N ARG A 251 35.91 10.18 2.13
CA ARG A 251 35.51 11.36 1.33
C ARG A 251 36.24 11.48 -0.02
N SER A 252 37.30 10.71 -0.25
CA SER A 252 37.99 10.70 -1.55
C SER A 252 37.23 9.90 -2.61
N LEU A 253 36.11 9.27 -2.26
CA LEU A 253 35.29 8.47 -3.15
C LEU A 253 34.22 9.34 -3.84
N SER A 254 33.64 8.78 -4.90
CA SER A 254 32.51 9.39 -5.59
C SER A 254 31.30 9.62 -4.68
N TYR A 255 30.44 10.54 -5.10
CA TYR A 255 29.14 10.78 -4.48
C TYR A 255 28.37 9.45 -4.33
N PRO A 256 27.73 9.19 -3.17
CA PRO A 256 26.98 7.96 -2.97
C PRO A 256 25.67 7.98 -3.78
N TYR A 257 25.66 7.30 -4.92
CA TYR A 257 24.49 7.12 -5.78
C TYR A 257 23.50 6.10 -5.19
N ASN A 258 22.43 5.82 -5.93
CA ASN A 258 21.41 4.85 -5.52
C ASN A 258 22.06 3.53 -5.11
N LEU A 259 21.52 2.90 -4.07
CA LEU A 259 22.00 1.65 -3.47
C LEU A 259 23.30 1.73 -2.66
N ASP A 260 23.98 2.87 -2.61
CA ASP A 260 25.23 3.00 -1.87
C ASP A 260 24.98 3.04 -0.34
N ALA A 261 25.59 2.10 0.40
CA ALA A 261 25.41 1.97 1.86
C ALA A 261 25.85 3.21 2.64
N ARG A 262 26.71 4.05 2.07
CA ARG A 262 27.16 5.30 2.69
C ARG A 262 26.03 6.32 2.85
N ARG A 263 24.95 6.21 2.06
CA ARG A 263 23.71 7.00 2.24
C ARG A 263 23.09 6.76 3.62
N LEU A 264 23.26 5.56 4.19
CA LEU A 264 22.75 5.25 5.52
C LEU A 264 23.42 6.12 6.57
N SER A 265 24.74 6.06 6.71
CA SER A 265 25.45 6.75 7.80
C SER A 265 25.56 8.26 7.61
N ARG A 266 25.42 8.75 6.38
CA ARG A 266 25.59 10.16 6.04
C ARG A 266 24.32 10.90 5.70
N GLY A 267 23.18 10.24 5.58
CA GLY A 267 21.88 10.89 5.37
C GLY A 267 20.82 10.37 6.33
N LEU A 268 20.54 9.08 6.27
CA LEU A 268 19.38 8.49 6.92
C LEU A 268 19.54 8.27 8.44
N LEU A 269 20.60 7.58 8.86
CA LEU A 269 20.82 7.17 10.25
C LEU A 269 20.99 8.35 11.22
N PRO A 270 21.69 9.45 10.88
CA PRO A 270 21.71 10.65 11.72
C PRO A 270 20.31 11.23 11.96
N VAL A 271 19.50 11.32 10.90
CA VAL A 271 18.14 11.86 10.95
C VAL A 271 17.22 10.93 11.75
N GLN A 272 17.27 9.63 11.47
CA GLN A 272 16.58 8.59 12.24
C GLN A 272 16.88 8.72 13.73
N LYS A 273 18.15 8.87 14.10
CA LYS A 273 18.55 9.02 15.50
C LYS A 273 17.96 10.28 16.14
N VAL A 274 18.08 11.44 15.50
CA VAL A 274 17.56 12.71 16.06
C VAL A 274 16.06 12.62 16.34
N PHE A 275 15.27 12.09 15.41
CA PHE A 275 13.82 11.96 15.61
C PHE A 275 13.46 10.85 16.60
N SER A 276 14.22 9.76 16.64
CA SER A 276 13.99 8.70 17.62
C SER A 276 14.27 9.18 19.05
N ASP A 277 15.34 9.95 19.25
CA ASP A 277 15.66 10.60 20.51
C ASP A 277 14.55 11.60 20.90
N ALA A 278 14.07 12.43 19.95
CA ALA A 278 12.96 13.36 20.17
C ALA A 278 11.67 12.65 20.59
N VAL A 279 11.30 11.54 19.93
CA VAL A 279 10.16 10.72 20.34
C VAL A 279 10.35 10.15 21.74
N GLY A 280 11.56 9.72 22.10
CA GLY A 280 11.90 9.28 23.46
C GLY A 280 11.67 10.38 24.50
N THR A 281 12.16 11.59 24.23
CA THR A 281 11.94 12.77 25.08
C THR A 281 10.44 13.05 25.28
N ILE A 282 9.67 13.13 24.19
CA ILE A 282 8.24 13.46 24.27
C ILE A 282 7.44 12.36 24.97
N LYS A 283 7.76 11.08 24.75
CA LYS A 283 7.17 9.96 25.50
C LYS A 283 7.37 10.12 27.01
N ALA A 284 8.57 10.51 27.44
CA ALA A 284 8.87 10.72 28.85
C ALA A 284 8.12 11.94 29.42
N GLU A 285 8.03 13.04 28.67
CA GLU A 285 7.26 14.24 29.05
C GLU A 285 5.78 13.92 29.29
N ILE A 286 5.17 13.12 28.42
CA ILE A 286 3.73 12.87 28.47
C ILE A 286 3.32 11.73 29.41
N ALA A 287 4.27 10.90 29.87
CA ALA A 287 3.98 9.72 30.69
C ALA A 287 3.26 10.05 32.01
N GLY A 288 3.45 11.25 32.55
CA GLY A 288 2.76 11.75 33.75
C GLY A 288 1.42 12.42 33.49
N ASN A 289 1.02 12.62 32.23
CA ASN A 289 -0.22 13.30 31.89
C ASN A 289 -1.39 12.31 31.86
N ALA A 290 -2.25 12.36 32.88
CA ALA A 290 -3.42 11.49 32.99
C ALA A 290 -4.39 11.59 31.79
N ALA A 291 -4.43 12.73 31.08
CA ALA A 291 -5.24 12.91 29.87
C ALA A 291 -4.76 12.03 28.69
N TYR A 292 -3.50 11.56 28.74
CA TYR A 292 -2.89 10.77 27.69
C TYR A 292 -2.68 9.30 28.08
N ASN A 293 -3.28 8.85 29.18
CA ASN A 293 -3.24 7.45 29.61
C ASN A 293 -3.74 6.51 28.50
N GLY A 294 -2.96 5.46 28.22
CA GLY A 294 -3.28 4.46 27.20
C GLY A 294 -3.03 4.89 25.76
N LYS A 295 -2.58 6.14 25.52
CA LYS A 295 -2.18 6.58 24.19
C LYS A 295 -0.76 6.15 23.86
N THR A 296 -0.48 5.90 22.58
CA THR A 296 0.81 5.32 22.17
C THR A 296 1.48 6.09 21.03
N ILE A 297 2.78 6.29 21.15
CA ILE A 297 3.62 6.87 20.09
C ILE A 297 4.47 5.74 19.50
N GLU A 298 4.35 5.51 18.20
CA GLU A 298 5.12 4.50 17.45
C GLU A 298 6.13 5.18 16.53
N ILE A 299 7.27 4.53 16.33
CA ILE A 299 8.32 4.97 15.41
C ILE A 299 8.33 4.02 14.21
N ALA A 300 8.47 4.56 13.02
CA ALA A 300 8.63 3.83 11.79
C ALA A 300 9.81 4.38 10.99
N GLY A 301 10.42 3.54 10.17
CA GLY A 301 11.47 3.92 9.24
C GLY A 301 12.15 2.70 8.63
N PRO A 302 12.83 2.85 7.49
CA PRO A 302 13.15 4.12 6.83
C PRO A 302 12.36 4.39 5.54
N ALA A 303 11.26 3.67 5.29
CA ALA A 303 10.43 3.80 4.09
C ALA A 303 11.22 3.56 2.78
N PHE A 304 12.06 2.51 2.73
CA PHE A 304 12.81 2.16 1.52
C PHE A 304 11.92 1.62 0.40
N THR A 305 12.31 1.85 -0.84
CA THR A 305 11.66 1.23 -2.02
C THR A 305 12.04 -0.23 -2.23
N GLY A 306 13.06 -0.71 -1.51
CA GLY A 306 13.54 -2.08 -1.62
C GLY A 306 14.48 -2.30 -2.81
N LEU A 307 15.08 -1.24 -3.35
CA LEU A 307 15.90 -1.33 -4.55
C LEU A 307 17.11 -2.27 -4.34
N SER A 308 17.77 -2.20 -3.18
CA SER A 308 18.93 -3.07 -2.85
C SER A 308 18.60 -4.56 -2.89
N SER A 309 17.39 -4.92 -2.45
CA SER A 309 16.92 -6.30 -2.48
C SER A 309 16.76 -6.87 -3.90
N LYS A 310 16.65 -6.01 -4.93
CA LYS A 310 16.53 -6.40 -6.34
C LYS A 310 17.89 -6.53 -7.04
N TYR A 311 18.84 -5.66 -6.71
CA TYR A 311 20.14 -5.60 -7.38
C TYR A 311 21.22 -6.47 -6.75
N TYR A 312 21.19 -6.66 -5.41
CA TYR A 312 22.19 -7.42 -4.69
C TYR A 312 21.90 -8.91 -4.40
N PRO A 313 20.76 -9.53 -4.77
CA PRO A 313 20.56 -10.95 -4.50
C PRO A 313 21.47 -11.85 -5.36
N PHE A 314 22.22 -11.28 -6.31
CA PHE A 314 23.10 -11.99 -7.25
C PHE A 314 24.61 -11.87 -6.94
N ASP A 315 25.00 -11.17 -5.88
CA ASP A 315 26.41 -11.06 -5.47
C ASP A 315 26.93 -12.39 -4.88
N VAL A 316 28.20 -12.72 -5.13
CA VAL A 316 28.89 -13.89 -4.54
C VAL A 316 30.27 -13.50 -3.99
N PRO A 317 30.51 -13.59 -2.66
CA PRO A 317 29.52 -13.88 -1.63
C PRO A 317 28.46 -12.75 -1.55
N PRO A 318 27.22 -13.04 -1.13
CA PRO A 318 26.18 -12.03 -1.04
C PRO A 318 26.58 -10.95 -0.02
N ASN A 319 26.54 -9.69 -0.45
CA ASN A 319 26.68 -8.54 0.44
C ASN A 319 25.35 -8.28 1.18
N PRO A 320 25.39 -7.74 2.40
CA PRO A 320 24.16 -7.35 3.10
C PRO A 320 23.43 -6.25 2.33
N THR A 321 22.10 -6.30 2.32
CA THR A 321 21.29 -5.25 1.69
C THR A 321 21.28 -3.95 2.52
N LEU A 322 20.81 -2.83 1.93
CA LEU A 322 20.66 -1.58 2.69
C LEU A 322 19.69 -1.73 3.87
N GLU A 323 18.64 -2.54 3.70
CA GLU A 323 17.69 -2.87 4.75
C GLU A 323 18.38 -3.58 5.92
N GLU A 324 19.23 -4.57 5.62
CA GLU A 324 19.96 -5.31 6.65
C GLU A 324 20.95 -4.42 7.40
N GLU A 325 21.67 -3.55 6.69
CA GLU A 325 22.61 -2.61 7.30
C GLU A 325 21.89 -1.53 8.11
N PHE A 326 20.79 -0.97 7.62
CA PHE A 326 19.98 -0.03 8.39
C PHE A 326 19.52 -0.66 9.72
N LEU A 327 18.97 -1.87 9.67
CA LEU A 327 18.53 -2.60 10.86
C LEU A 327 19.70 -2.87 11.81
N ASN A 328 20.86 -3.25 11.27
CA ASN A 328 22.06 -3.46 12.06
C ASN A 328 22.49 -2.17 12.78
N GLN A 329 22.66 -1.06 12.06
CA GLN A 329 23.12 0.19 12.67
C GLN A 329 22.11 0.80 13.65
N THR A 330 20.82 0.54 13.44
CA THR A 330 19.73 1.08 14.29
C THR A 330 19.55 0.30 15.59
N PHE A 331 19.71 -1.03 15.56
CA PHE A 331 19.36 -1.91 16.69
C PHE A 331 20.51 -2.66 17.32
N ASN A 332 21.70 -2.69 16.71
CA ASN A 332 22.89 -3.32 17.29
C ASN A 332 23.79 -2.25 17.95
N PRO A 333 23.91 -2.22 19.29
CA PRO A 333 24.76 -1.24 19.98
C PRO A 333 26.26 -1.43 19.69
N LEU A 334 26.65 -2.56 19.10
CA LEU A 334 28.03 -2.88 18.70
C LEU A 334 28.20 -2.88 17.18
N ALA A 335 27.26 -2.28 16.42
CA ALA A 335 27.32 -2.27 14.97
C ALA A 335 28.62 -1.63 14.45
N SER A 336 29.44 -2.40 13.76
CA SER A 336 30.60 -1.91 13.00
C SER A 336 30.14 -1.20 11.72
N PRO A 337 30.85 -0.17 11.22
CA PRO A 337 32.07 0.45 11.77
C PRO A 337 31.79 1.55 12.82
N TYR A 338 30.52 1.82 13.13
CA TYR A 338 30.12 2.99 13.89
C TYR A 338 30.01 2.79 15.40
N ALA A 339 30.30 1.58 15.90
CA ALA A 339 30.23 1.22 17.31
C ALA A 339 28.95 1.73 18.00
N GLY A 340 27.80 1.57 17.34
CA GLY A 340 26.50 1.99 17.86
C GLY A 340 26.24 3.50 17.84
N LYS A 341 27.00 4.32 17.11
CA LYS A 341 26.77 5.78 16.99
C LYS A 341 25.31 6.16 16.68
N PHE A 342 24.64 5.34 15.88
CA PHE A 342 23.26 5.56 15.43
C PHE A 342 22.22 4.74 16.19
N TYR A 343 22.67 3.95 17.17
CA TYR A 343 21.77 3.25 18.06
C TYR A 343 20.93 4.29 18.83
N ALA A 344 19.62 4.22 18.65
CA ALA A 344 18.69 4.87 19.55
C ALA A 344 18.46 3.89 20.71
N ASN A 345 18.50 4.41 21.94
CA ASN A 345 18.35 3.61 23.17
C ASN A 345 16.90 3.13 23.33
N TYR A 346 16.42 2.31 22.40
CA TYR A 346 15.12 1.70 22.47
C TYR A 346 15.09 0.67 23.60
N THR A 347 13.90 0.51 24.16
CA THR A 347 13.58 -0.52 25.14
C THR A 347 12.65 -1.55 24.53
N ALA A 348 12.52 -2.70 25.19
CA ALA A 348 11.56 -3.73 24.78
C ALA A 348 10.08 -3.26 24.84
N LEU A 349 9.81 -2.12 25.49
CA LEU A 349 8.48 -1.50 25.58
C LEU A 349 8.20 -0.53 24.42
N ASP A 350 9.23 -0.13 23.66
CA ASP A 350 9.05 0.74 22.51
C ASP A 350 8.37 0.01 21.36
N ARG A 351 7.50 0.75 20.66
CA ARG A 351 6.83 0.28 19.45
C ARG A 351 7.56 0.80 18.23
N TYR A 352 8.23 -0.10 17.53
CA TYR A 352 8.96 0.22 16.31
C TYR A 352 8.43 -0.59 15.11
N ARG A 353 8.36 0.06 13.95
CA ARG A 353 8.01 -0.55 12.67
C ARG A 353 9.12 -0.37 11.66
N PHE A 354 9.61 -1.46 11.10
CA PHE A 354 10.43 -1.38 9.89
C PHE A 354 9.50 -1.08 8.72
N SER A 355 9.61 0.14 8.17
CA SER A 355 8.76 0.58 7.07
C SER A 355 9.48 0.50 5.72
N PHE A 356 8.73 0.10 4.70
CA PHE A 356 9.22 -0.13 3.35
C PHE A 356 8.05 -0.06 2.37
N HIS A 357 8.37 0.12 1.09
CA HIS A 357 7.41 0.22 0.01
C HIS A 357 7.45 -1.03 -0.86
N PHE A 358 6.33 -1.35 -1.48
CA PHE A 358 6.27 -2.45 -2.44
C PHE A 358 5.24 -2.20 -3.52
N TYR A 359 5.68 -2.28 -4.78
CA TYR A 359 4.81 -2.19 -5.94
C TYR A 359 4.87 -3.47 -6.77
N GLY A 360 3.70 -3.96 -7.21
CA GLY A 360 3.62 -5.18 -8.02
C GLY A 360 4.42 -5.12 -9.32
N SER A 361 4.52 -3.93 -9.93
CA SER A 361 5.33 -3.65 -11.11
C SER A 361 6.81 -4.00 -10.94
N ASP A 362 7.31 -3.92 -9.72
CA ASP A 362 8.70 -4.24 -9.39
C ASP A 362 8.99 -5.74 -9.35
N ASP A 363 7.96 -6.52 -9.02
CA ASP A 363 8.02 -7.98 -8.95
C ASP A 363 7.62 -8.61 -10.30
N GLY A 364 6.87 -7.86 -11.11
CA GLY A 364 6.52 -8.19 -12.48
C GLY A 364 5.76 -9.52 -12.56
N THR A 365 6.31 -10.44 -13.35
CA THR A 365 5.64 -11.74 -13.60
C THR A 365 5.97 -12.83 -12.57
N THR A 366 6.75 -12.53 -11.53
CA THR A 366 7.36 -13.54 -10.64
C THR A 366 6.44 -14.06 -9.51
N ARG A 367 5.18 -13.61 -9.45
CA ARG A 367 4.16 -14.08 -8.48
C ARG A 367 4.65 -13.96 -7.03
N PHE A 368 5.03 -12.75 -6.64
CA PHE A 368 5.48 -12.34 -5.31
C PHE A 368 6.78 -13.02 -4.84
N ALA A 369 7.61 -13.51 -5.76
CA ALA A 369 8.85 -14.19 -5.38
C ALA A 369 9.86 -13.22 -4.74
N ASN A 370 10.02 -12.02 -5.31
CA ASN A 370 10.99 -11.04 -4.80
C ASN A 370 10.49 -10.46 -3.47
N PHE A 371 9.18 -10.23 -3.35
CA PHE A 371 8.55 -9.83 -2.08
C PHE A 371 8.85 -10.85 -0.96
N ARG A 372 8.61 -12.15 -1.22
CA ARG A 372 8.89 -13.22 -0.24
C ARG A 372 10.36 -13.28 0.15
N GLN A 373 11.26 -13.11 -0.81
CA GLN A 373 12.69 -13.08 -0.55
C GLN A 373 13.06 -11.91 0.35
N GLN A 374 12.62 -10.69 0.02
CA GLN A 374 12.86 -9.48 0.83
C GLN A 374 12.35 -9.65 2.27
N MET A 375 11.12 -10.15 2.44
CA MET A 375 10.53 -10.36 3.76
C MET A 375 11.25 -11.44 4.57
N THR A 376 11.77 -12.48 3.90
CA THR A 376 12.58 -13.51 4.54
C THR A 376 13.92 -12.95 5.02
N THR A 377 14.62 -12.18 4.19
CA THR A 377 15.87 -11.52 4.54
C THR A 377 15.71 -10.61 5.75
N ILE A 378 14.72 -9.70 5.73
CA ILE A 378 14.46 -8.77 6.83
C ILE A 378 14.12 -9.51 8.14
N ARG A 379 13.23 -10.50 8.09
CA ARG A 379 12.84 -11.25 9.30
C ARG A 379 13.98 -12.05 9.89
N ASN A 380 14.83 -12.66 9.05
CA ASN A 380 16.03 -13.35 9.51
C ASN A 380 16.98 -12.37 10.22
N LYS A 381 17.17 -11.17 9.65
CA LYS A 381 17.98 -10.12 10.27
C LYS A 381 17.41 -9.65 11.60
N LEU A 382 16.11 -9.37 11.69
CA LEU A 382 15.44 -8.97 12.93
C LEU A 382 15.54 -10.05 14.02
N THR A 383 15.36 -11.32 13.64
CA THR A 383 15.50 -12.46 14.55
C THR A 383 16.92 -12.55 15.11
N TRP A 384 17.93 -12.43 14.24
CA TRP A 384 19.33 -12.41 14.64
C TRP A 384 19.62 -11.24 15.59
N LEU A 385 19.16 -10.03 15.28
CA LEU A 385 19.35 -8.85 16.12
C LEU A 385 18.73 -9.04 17.51
N LYS A 386 17.50 -9.57 17.60
CA LYS A 386 16.82 -9.82 18.88
C LYS A 386 17.55 -10.84 19.76
N GLN A 387 18.23 -11.81 19.17
CA GLN A 387 19.07 -12.77 19.91
C GLN A 387 20.35 -12.14 20.47
N HIS A 388 20.87 -11.08 19.83
CA HIS A 388 22.12 -10.40 20.22
C HIS A 388 21.90 -9.08 20.95
N ASN A 389 20.67 -8.57 21.00
CA ASN A 389 20.25 -7.43 21.79
C ASN A 389 18.88 -7.70 22.40
N ALA A 390 18.87 -8.16 23.67
CA ALA A 390 17.63 -8.51 24.38
C ALA A 390 16.70 -7.29 24.57
N ASP A 391 17.27 -6.08 24.68
CA ASP A 391 16.54 -4.82 24.89
C ASP A 391 15.91 -4.27 23.60
N MET A 392 16.23 -4.86 22.44
CA MET A 392 15.64 -4.49 21.16
C MET A 392 14.10 -4.58 21.21
N PRO A 393 13.35 -3.60 20.72
CA PRO A 393 11.90 -3.68 20.62
C PRO A 393 11.46 -4.82 19.69
N ASP A 394 10.21 -5.25 19.84
CA ASP A 394 9.58 -6.16 18.87
C ASP A 394 9.25 -5.39 17.59
N VAL A 395 10.18 -5.41 16.64
CA VAL A 395 10.08 -4.67 15.37
C VAL A 395 9.08 -5.33 14.44
N LYS A 396 8.01 -4.61 14.09
CA LYS A 396 6.98 -5.09 13.16
C LYS A 396 7.23 -4.61 11.73
N LEU A 397 6.77 -5.39 10.76
CA LEU A 397 6.82 -5.00 9.34
C LEU A 397 5.64 -4.09 8.97
N PHE A 398 5.92 -3.03 8.23
CA PHE A 398 4.95 -2.02 7.82
C PHE A 398 5.15 -1.63 6.33
N LEU A 399 4.14 -1.90 5.51
CA LEU A 399 4.08 -1.42 4.11
C LEU A 399 3.60 0.04 4.07
N SER A 400 4.49 1.00 4.26
CA SER A 400 4.13 2.43 4.34
C SER A 400 3.66 3.04 3.02
N GLU A 401 3.98 2.41 1.91
CA GLU A 401 3.35 2.63 0.60
C GLU A 401 3.27 1.31 -0.16
N TRP A 402 2.14 1.07 -0.83
CA TRP A 402 2.02 -0.06 -1.74
C TRP A 402 0.91 0.14 -2.77
N GLY A 403 1.02 -0.61 -3.86
CA GLY A 403 0.00 -0.68 -4.90
C GLY A 403 0.42 -1.58 -6.07
N PRO A 404 -0.46 -1.80 -7.05
CA PRO A 404 -0.10 -2.60 -8.23
C PRO A 404 1.09 -2.00 -8.99
N ALA A 405 1.13 -0.68 -9.15
CA ALA A 405 2.26 0.10 -9.64
C ALA A 405 2.29 1.46 -8.94
N ALA A 406 3.43 2.15 -8.84
CA ALA A 406 3.49 3.48 -8.22
C ALA A 406 2.74 4.52 -9.07
N ALA A 407 3.25 4.75 -10.29
CA ALA A 407 2.59 5.51 -11.33
C ALA A 407 3.18 5.09 -12.69
N ASP A 408 2.39 4.35 -13.47
CA ASP A 408 2.79 3.91 -14.81
C ASP A 408 1.64 4.15 -15.78
N GLU A 409 1.77 5.20 -16.60
CA GLU A 409 0.76 5.55 -17.61
C GLU A 409 0.75 4.61 -18.83
N THR A 410 1.77 3.75 -18.97
CA THR A 410 1.86 2.80 -20.09
C THR A 410 0.95 1.59 -19.90
N ILE A 411 0.47 1.36 -18.68
CA ILE A 411 -0.42 0.25 -18.32
C ILE A 411 -1.65 0.76 -17.54
N ASP A 412 -2.78 0.08 -17.69
CA ASP A 412 -4.04 0.46 -17.07
C ASP A 412 -4.22 -0.06 -15.63
N ILE A 413 -3.18 -0.68 -15.07
CA ILE A 413 -3.29 -1.54 -13.88
C ILE A 413 -3.88 -0.85 -12.66
N ASN A 414 -3.54 0.41 -12.42
CA ASN A 414 -3.98 1.15 -11.24
C ASN A 414 -5.43 1.64 -11.32
N TYR A 415 -6.05 1.58 -12.50
CA TYR A 415 -7.44 2.01 -12.71
C TYR A 415 -8.30 0.96 -13.43
N SER A 416 -7.81 -0.29 -13.53
CA SER A 416 -8.56 -1.41 -14.10
C SER A 416 -8.67 -2.61 -13.17
N HIS A 417 -9.57 -3.55 -13.51
CA HIS A 417 -9.75 -4.83 -12.82
C HIS A 417 -8.46 -5.64 -12.61
N LYS A 418 -7.42 -5.41 -13.43
CA LYS A 418 -6.09 -6.03 -13.28
C LYS A 418 -5.48 -5.71 -11.91
N GLY A 419 -5.51 -4.44 -11.50
CA GLY A 419 -4.98 -4.01 -10.21
C GLY A 419 -5.77 -4.58 -9.03
N ALA A 420 -7.10 -4.71 -9.18
CA ALA A 420 -7.94 -5.36 -8.16
C ALA A 420 -7.61 -6.86 -8.02
N ALA A 421 -7.44 -7.58 -9.14
CA ALA A 421 -7.03 -8.98 -9.11
C ALA A 421 -5.67 -9.18 -8.45
N TRP A 422 -4.69 -8.32 -8.79
CA TRP A 422 -3.39 -8.31 -8.14
C TRP A 422 -3.48 -8.03 -6.64
N ALA A 423 -4.20 -6.98 -6.25
CA ALA A 423 -4.33 -6.59 -4.84
C ALA A 423 -5.05 -7.66 -4.02
N ALA A 424 -6.05 -8.34 -4.59
CA ALA A 424 -6.74 -9.46 -3.96
C ALA A 424 -5.82 -10.65 -3.69
N ALA A 425 -4.86 -10.91 -4.59
CA ALA A 425 -3.83 -11.94 -4.41
C ALA A 425 -2.71 -11.50 -3.45
N PHE A 426 -2.30 -10.23 -3.51
CA PHE A 426 -1.21 -9.67 -2.71
C PHE A 426 -1.55 -9.57 -1.22
N LEU A 427 -2.77 -9.15 -0.88
CA LEU A 427 -3.16 -8.92 0.52
C LEU A 427 -2.99 -10.16 1.42
N PRO A 428 -3.49 -11.37 1.04
CA PRO A 428 -3.19 -12.60 1.75
C PRO A 428 -1.70 -12.97 1.79
N GLU A 429 -0.95 -12.68 0.72
CA GLU A 429 0.50 -12.90 0.67
C GLU A 429 1.23 -12.02 1.69
N ALA A 430 0.88 -10.73 1.79
CA ALA A 430 1.47 -9.81 2.75
C ALA A 430 1.19 -10.25 4.20
N VAL A 431 -0.02 -10.74 4.51
CA VAL A 431 -0.32 -11.34 5.82
C VAL A 431 0.53 -12.59 6.07
N ALA A 432 0.68 -13.48 5.07
CA ALA A 432 1.54 -14.66 5.18
C ALA A 432 3.02 -14.30 5.39
N GLN A 433 3.46 -13.16 4.85
CA GLN A 433 4.79 -12.60 5.08
C GLN A 433 4.91 -11.78 6.37
N GLN A 434 3.90 -11.82 7.25
CA GLN A 434 3.89 -11.15 8.55
C GLN A 434 3.94 -9.61 8.48
N VAL A 435 3.43 -9.02 7.40
CA VAL A 435 3.18 -7.58 7.34
C VAL A 435 2.00 -7.24 8.25
N SER A 436 2.25 -6.40 9.25
CA SER A 436 1.30 -6.12 10.33
C SER A 436 0.42 -4.89 10.12
N LEU A 437 0.84 -4.02 9.21
CA LEU A 437 0.22 -2.74 8.89
C LEU A 437 0.59 -2.36 7.46
N GLY A 438 -0.23 -1.56 6.81
CA GLY A 438 0.07 -1.01 5.50
C GLY A 438 -0.71 0.26 5.21
N SER A 439 -0.26 0.98 4.20
CA SER A 439 -0.89 2.19 3.67
C SER A 439 -0.90 2.10 2.15
N TYR A 440 -2.10 1.93 1.58
CA TYR A 440 -2.27 1.99 0.13
C TYR A 440 -1.90 3.38 -0.37
N LEU A 441 -1.28 3.49 -1.55
CA LEU A 441 -0.57 4.71 -1.91
C LEU A 441 -1.38 6.00 -1.68
N LEU A 442 -2.58 6.19 -2.24
CA LEU A 442 -3.34 7.44 -2.06
C LEU A 442 -4.84 7.25 -1.93
N ILE A 443 -5.51 8.20 -1.28
CA ILE A 443 -6.97 8.31 -1.31
C ILE A 443 -7.46 8.77 -2.69
N SER A 444 -6.81 9.76 -3.32
CA SER A 444 -7.21 10.32 -4.60
C SER A 444 -6.01 10.65 -5.49
N ASP A 445 -6.18 10.56 -6.81
CA ASP A 445 -5.21 11.02 -7.82
C ASP A 445 -5.34 12.50 -8.21
N GLY A 446 -6.10 13.28 -7.45
CA GLY A 446 -6.13 14.74 -7.61
C GLY A 446 -4.82 15.41 -7.23
N GLN A 447 -4.50 16.52 -7.91
CA GLN A 447 -3.21 17.21 -7.79
C GLN A 447 -3.27 18.54 -7.01
N GLY A 448 -4.21 18.65 -6.07
CA GLY A 448 -4.34 19.81 -5.18
C GLY A 448 -5.00 21.06 -5.76
N ASP A 449 -5.13 21.15 -7.09
CA ASP A 449 -5.87 22.20 -7.78
C ASP A 449 -7.08 21.59 -8.51
N THR A 450 -8.28 22.13 -8.23
CA THR A 450 -9.54 21.67 -8.83
C THR A 450 -9.57 21.79 -10.34
N SER A 451 -8.79 22.70 -10.92
CA SER A 451 -8.64 22.92 -12.36
C SER A 451 -7.61 21.99 -13.03
N VAL A 452 -6.72 21.36 -12.27
CA VAL A 452 -5.70 20.45 -12.80
C VAL A 452 -6.25 19.03 -12.95
N PRO A 453 -6.07 18.38 -14.11
CA PRO A 453 -6.49 16.99 -14.31
C PRO A 453 -5.85 16.03 -13.30
N SER A 454 -6.57 14.95 -12.98
CA SER A 454 -6.05 13.83 -12.20
C SER A 454 -4.77 13.24 -12.79
N TYR A 455 -3.90 12.68 -11.95
CA TYR A 455 -2.88 11.74 -12.41
C TYR A 455 -3.42 10.30 -12.44
N ARG A 456 -4.21 9.97 -13.46
CA ARG A 456 -5.02 8.75 -13.53
C ARG A 456 -4.25 7.44 -13.25
N ALA A 457 -2.99 7.36 -13.65
CA ALA A 457 -2.16 6.17 -13.46
C ALA A 457 -1.63 5.99 -12.04
N GLN A 458 -1.84 6.94 -11.14
CA GLN A 458 -1.42 6.83 -9.74
C GLN A 458 -2.24 5.76 -9.01
N ALA A 459 -1.58 4.91 -8.22
CA ALA A 459 -2.27 4.02 -7.29
C ALA A 459 -3.05 4.84 -6.25
N SER A 460 -4.36 4.90 -6.42
CA SER A 460 -5.27 5.71 -5.60
C SER A 460 -6.64 5.06 -5.52
N LEU A 461 -7.41 5.38 -4.47
CA LEU A 461 -8.76 4.83 -4.31
C LEU A 461 -9.77 5.53 -5.24
N LEU A 462 -9.58 6.82 -5.48
CA LEU A 462 -10.49 7.64 -6.26
C LEU A 462 -9.80 8.26 -7.47
N TYR A 463 -10.50 8.25 -8.60
CA TYR A 463 -10.19 9.01 -9.80
C TYR A 463 -10.96 10.33 -9.81
N LYS A 464 -10.26 11.45 -9.97
CA LYS A 464 -10.86 12.77 -10.18
C LYS A 464 -11.22 12.98 -11.65
N GLN A 465 -12.52 13.11 -11.93
CA GLN A 465 -13.03 13.54 -13.22
C GLN A 465 -13.37 15.03 -13.21
N MET A 466 -12.79 15.77 -14.16
CA MET A 466 -13.13 17.16 -14.41
C MET A 466 -14.58 17.29 -14.91
N ASN A 467 -15.31 18.30 -14.41
CA ASN A 467 -16.73 18.53 -14.73
C ASN A 467 -16.97 19.93 -15.32
N GLY A 468 -16.12 20.32 -16.29
CA GLY A 468 -16.14 21.66 -16.86
C GLY A 468 -15.88 22.73 -15.80
N ASN A 469 -16.81 23.67 -15.64
CA ASN A 469 -16.74 24.74 -14.64
C ASN A 469 -17.37 24.36 -13.28
N ASN A 470 -17.87 23.13 -13.13
CA ASN A 470 -18.44 22.64 -11.88
C ASN A 470 -17.39 21.87 -11.07
N ASP A 471 -17.72 21.59 -9.81
CA ASP A 471 -16.89 20.76 -8.92
C ASP A 471 -16.57 19.40 -9.56
N PRO A 472 -15.34 18.89 -9.38
CA PRO A 472 -14.93 17.60 -9.90
C PRO A 472 -15.77 16.46 -9.30
N ILE A 473 -15.94 15.41 -10.08
CA ILE A 473 -16.62 14.18 -9.65
C ILE A 473 -15.55 13.12 -9.39
N TYR A 474 -15.64 12.44 -8.25
CA TYR A 474 -14.72 11.36 -7.91
C TYR A 474 -15.39 10.00 -8.10
N TYR A 475 -14.71 9.11 -8.81
CA TYR A 475 -15.15 7.74 -9.05
C TYR A 475 -14.22 6.75 -8.38
N PRO A 476 -14.73 5.65 -7.79
CA PRO A 476 -13.88 4.61 -7.22
C PRO A 476 -13.08 3.90 -8.32
N LYS A 477 -11.79 3.68 -8.05
CA LYS A 477 -10.97 2.76 -8.83
C LYS A 477 -11.26 1.31 -8.40
N PRO A 478 -10.98 0.31 -9.23
CA PRO A 478 -11.29 -1.09 -8.92
C PRO A 478 -10.68 -1.61 -7.61
N VAL A 479 -9.51 -1.11 -7.20
CA VAL A 479 -8.91 -1.47 -5.90
C VAL A 479 -9.74 -0.94 -4.73
N ALA A 480 -10.36 0.23 -4.85
CA ALA A 480 -11.26 0.73 -3.81
C ALA A 480 -12.50 -0.16 -3.67
N ASN A 481 -13.08 -0.59 -4.79
CA ASN A 481 -14.17 -1.57 -4.82
C ASN A 481 -13.77 -2.89 -4.14
N LEU A 482 -12.54 -3.36 -4.33
CA LEU A 482 -12.01 -4.54 -3.62
C LEU A 482 -11.94 -4.29 -2.10
N PHE A 483 -11.47 -3.13 -1.66
CA PHE A 483 -11.40 -2.79 -0.24
C PHE A 483 -12.81 -2.69 0.38
N MET A 484 -13.80 -2.18 -0.36
CA MET A 484 -15.21 -2.22 0.04
C MET A 484 -15.71 -3.67 0.19
N MET A 485 -15.34 -4.57 -0.74
CA MET A 485 -15.68 -6.00 -0.62
C MET A 485 -15.07 -6.61 0.65
N TYR A 486 -13.79 -6.40 0.93
CA TYR A 486 -13.16 -6.87 2.18
C TYR A 486 -13.80 -6.24 3.42
N ASN A 487 -14.18 -4.96 3.36
CA ASN A 487 -14.82 -4.29 4.49
C ASN A 487 -16.19 -4.92 4.83
N LYS A 488 -16.92 -5.43 3.82
CA LYS A 488 -18.17 -6.19 3.99
C LYS A 488 -17.98 -7.59 4.59
N MET A 489 -16.78 -8.16 4.51
CA MET A 489 -16.47 -9.46 5.12
C MET A 489 -16.38 -9.32 6.65
N SER A 490 -16.87 -10.33 7.35
CA SER A 490 -16.86 -10.43 8.81
C SER A 490 -16.51 -11.84 9.27
N GLY A 491 -16.37 -12.04 10.58
CA GLY A 491 -16.07 -13.34 11.17
C GLY A 491 -14.59 -13.72 11.11
N ARG A 492 -14.32 -15.01 11.33
CA ARG A 492 -12.97 -15.57 11.39
C ARG A 492 -12.57 -16.19 10.05
N ARG A 493 -11.27 -16.20 9.72
CA ARG A 493 -10.77 -16.89 8.52
C ARG A 493 -10.95 -18.41 8.64
N VAL A 494 -11.39 -19.03 7.56
CA VAL A 494 -11.57 -20.48 7.44
C VAL A 494 -10.77 -21.01 6.25
N LEU A 495 -10.56 -22.32 6.20
CA LEU A 495 -9.83 -22.95 5.11
C LEU A 495 -10.59 -22.79 3.78
N ALA A 496 -9.89 -22.35 2.74
CA ALA A 496 -10.34 -22.35 1.36
C ALA A 496 -9.26 -22.99 0.48
N ALA A 497 -9.57 -24.12 -0.15
CA ALA A 497 -8.61 -24.92 -0.91
C ALA A 497 -9.08 -25.12 -2.36
N LEU A 498 -8.13 -25.11 -3.30
CA LEU A 498 -8.40 -25.48 -4.69
C LEU A 498 -8.26 -27.00 -4.86
N SER A 499 -9.16 -27.61 -5.63
CA SER A 499 -9.18 -29.05 -5.93
C SER A 499 -9.53 -29.32 -7.41
N PRO A 500 -8.65 -29.98 -8.20
CA PRO A 500 -7.31 -30.40 -7.83
C PRO A 500 -6.43 -29.17 -7.55
N GLY A 501 -5.70 -29.21 -6.43
CA GLY A 501 -4.76 -28.14 -6.07
C GLY A 501 -3.54 -28.19 -6.97
N GLY A 502 -3.10 -27.05 -7.49
CA GLY A 502 -1.91 -26.99 -8.33
C GLY A 502 -1.52 -25.59 -8.78
N ALA A 503 -0.22 -25.39 -9.01
CA ALA A 503 0.35 -24.11 -9.47
C ALA A 503 -0.13 -23.66 -10.87
N ALA A 504 -0.78 -24.56 -11.61
CA ALA A 504 -1.35 -24.27 -12.93
C ALA A 504 -2.61 -23.39 -12.86
N SER A 505 -3.30 -23.38 -11.71
CA SER A 505 -4.45 -22.48 -11.51
C SER A 505 -3.97 -21.05 -11.21
N VAL A 506 -4.67 -20.09 -11.79
CA VAL A 506 -4.54 -18.65 -11.49
C VAL A 506 -5.65 -18.17 -10.54
N LEU A 507 -6.57 -19.07 -10.16
CA LEU A 507 -7.55 -18.82 -9.12
C LEU A 507 -6.91 -18.86 -7.73
N GLY A 508 -7.39 -17.99 -6.84
CA GLY A 508 -7.15 -18.06 -5.40
C GLY A 508 -8.40 -17.65 -4.63
N ALA A 509 -8.45 -18.00 -3.35
CA ALA A 509 -9.61 -17.72 -2.50
C ALA A 509 -9.21 -17.33 -1.07
N PHE A 510 -9.98 -16.41 -0.49
CA PHE A 510 -9.92 -16.03 0.91
C PHE A 510 -11.34 -16.10 1.48
N ALA A 511 -11.55 -16.92 2.52
CA ALA A 511 -12.88 -17.15 3.07
C ALA A 511 -12.95 -16.88 4.57
N THR A 512 -14.12 -16.39 5.01
CA THR A 512 -14.43 -16.21 6.43
C THR A 512 -15.79 -16.78 6.78
N TRP A 513 -15.93 -17.18 8.05
CA TRP A 513 -17.19 -17.59 8.65
C TRP A 513 -17.52 -16.67 9.83
N ASP A 514 -18.68 -16.03 9.76
CA ASP A 514 -19.26 -15.25 10.85
C ASP A 514 -20.34 -16.07 11.55
N PRO A 515 -20.06 -16.71 12.70
CA PRO A 515 -21.05 -17.51 13.40
C PRO A 515 -22.16 -16.66 14.03
N ALA A 516 -21.94 -15.36 14.29
CA ALA A 516 -22.95 -14.50 14.89
C ALA A 516 -23.97 -14.02 13.85
N ALA A 517 -23.50 -13.67 12.66
CA ALA A 517 -24.37 -13.31 11.53
C ALA A 517 -24.84 -14.54 10.73
N THR A 518 -24.21 -15.70 10.92
CA THR A 518 -24.43 -16.92 10.15
C THR A 518 -24.14 -16.72 8.66
N ILE A 519 -23.05 -15.98 8.35
CA ILE A 519 -22.67 -15.61 6.98
C ILE A 519 -21.31 -16.23 6.63
N ALA A 520 -21.26 -16.93 5.50
CA ALA A 520 -19.99 -17.31 4.87
C ALA A 520 -19.62 -16.28 3.80
N ASN A 521 -18.42 -15.71 3.89
CA ASN A 521 -17.90 -14.80 2.88
C ASN A 521 -16.75 -15.48 2.14
N ILE A 522 -16.76 -15.47 0.81
CA ILE A 522 -15.74 -16.09 -0.03
C ILE A 522 -15.32 -15.09 -1.08
N MET A 523 -14.12 -14.54 -0.92
CA MET A 523 -13.44 -13.76 -1.94
C MET A 523 -12.71 -14.73 -2.88
N VAL A 524 -13.00 -14.66 -4.17
CA VAL A 524 -12.32 -15.42 -5.22
C VAL A 524 -11.66 -14.42 -6.16
N HIS A 525 -10.39 -14.62 -6.47
CA HIS A 525 -9.68 -13.84 -7.47
C HIS A 525 -9.15 -14.75 -8.57
N ASN A 526 -9.11 -14.26 -9.80
CA ASN A 526 -8.34 -14.83 -10.89
C ASN A 526 -7.19 -13.85 -11.17
N TYR A 527 -5.96 -14.24 -10.84
CA TYR A 527 -4.76 -13.42 -11.00
C TYR A 527 -3.69 -14.18 -11.79
N ASP A 528 -3.49 -13.75 -13.03
CA ASP A 528 -2.40 -14.20 -13.89
C ASP A 528 -1.33 -13.09 -14.01
N PRO A 529 -0.15 -13.23 -13.38
CA PRO A 529 0.90 -12.23 -13.45
C PRO A 529 1.34 -11.91 -14.89
N SER A 530 1.26 -12.87 -15.81
CA SER A 530 1.66 -12.67 -17.21
C SER A 530 0.69 -11.76 -17.99
N ARG A 531 -0.58 -11.73 -17.59
CA ARG A 531 -1.62 -10.85 -18.18
C ARG A 531 -1.68 -9.49 -17.49
N VAL A 532 -1.27 -9.44 -16.22
CA VAL A 532 -1.27 -8.20 -15.43
C VAL A 532 -0.03 -7.36 -15.72
N PHE A 533 1.17 -7.97 -15.75
CA PHE A 533 2.45 -7.27 -15.91
C PHE A 533 3.25 -7.70 -17.15
N GLY A 534 2.86 -8.79 -17.81
CA GLY A 534 3.55 -9.25 -19.01
C GLY A 534 3.00 -8.64 -20.30
N THR A 535 3.56 -9.07 -21.42
CA THR A 535 3.14 -8.65 -22.78
C THR A 535 2.02 -9.54 -23.35
N ASN A 536 1.44 -10.42 -22.53
CA ASN A 536 0.46 -11.39 -22.99
C ASN A 536 -0.90 -10.73 -23.26
N ASN A 537 -1.17 -10.47 -24.54
CA ASN A 537 -2.42 -9.90 -25.02
C ASN A 537 -3.48 -10.96 -25.41
N SER A 538 -3.29 -12.22 -25.02
CA SER A 538 -4.26 -13.28 -25.33
C SER A 538 -5.63 -12.98 -24.72
N THR A 539 -6.69 -13.38 -25.41
CA THR A 539 -8.05 -13.26 -24.87
C THR A 539 -8.18 -14.02 -23.57
N ASP A 540 -8.80 -13.38 -22.58
CA ASP A 540 -9.10 -14.00 -21.29
C ASP A 540 -10.40 -14.79 -21.40
N SER A 541 -10.25 -16.10 -21.56
CA SER A 541 -11.38 -17.04 -21.65
C SER A 541 -12.11 -17.22 -20.33
N GLY A 542 -11.55 -16.74 -19.21
CA GLY A 542 -11.99 -17.08 -17.87
C GLY A 542 -11.67 -18.52 -17.49
N GLN A 543 -11.64 -18.77 -16.19
CA GLN A 543 -11.49 -20.10 -15.61
C GLN A 543 -12.80 -20.49 -14.93
N GLY A 544 -13.39 -21.61 -15.36
CA GLY A 544 -14.58 -22.18 -14.74
C GLY A 544 -14.23 -22.87 -13.42
N PHE A 545 -15.04 -22.67 -12.39
CA PHE A 545 -14.87 -23.31 -11.09
C PHE A 545 -16.20 -23.69 -10.44
N SER A 546 -16.14 -24.60 -9.47
CA SER A 546 -17.25 -24.88 -8.56
C SER A 546 -16.91 -24.37 -7.16
N LEU A 547 -17.71 -23.44 -6.64
CA LEU A 547 -17.61 -23.00 -5.25
C LEU A 547 -18.38 -23.98 -4.37
N GLU A 548 -17.68 -24.67 -3.48
CA GLU A 548 -18.23 -25.64 -2.54
C GLU A 548 -18.07 -25.10 -1.12
N VAL A 549 -19.18 -24.82 -0.44
CA VAL A 549 -19.17 -24.34 0.95
C VAL A 549 -19.78 -25.42 1.83
N ASP A 550 -18.93 -26.07 2.61
CA ASP A 550 -19.26 -27.19 3.46
C ASP A 550 -19.60 -26.72 4.89
N ASN A 551 -20.34 -27.58 5.61
CA ASN A 551 -20.69 -27.44 7.01
C ASN A 551 -21.53 -26.19 7.36
N LEU A 552 -22.34 -25.70 6.41
CA LEU A 552 -23.29 -24.63 6.65
C LEU A 552 -24.39 -25.11 7.63
N PRO A 553 -24.70 -24.36 8.69
CA PRO A 553 -25.72 -24.72 9.67
C PRO A 553 -27.14 -24.38 9.16
N PHE A 554 -27.40 -24.60 7.88
CA PHE A 554 -28.68 -24.33 7.23
C PHE A 554 -29.44 -25.64 7.02
N ALA A 555 -30.76 -25.57 7.08
CA ALA A 555 -31.60 -26.67 6.61
C ALA A 555 -31.48 -26.81 5.08
N ASP A 556 -31.77 -27.99 4.57
CA ASP A 556 -31.82 -28.23 3.13
C ASP A 556 -32.85 -27.31 2.47
N GLY A 557 -32.45 -26.65 1.38
CA GLY A 557 -33.31 -25.68 0.70
C GLY A 557 -32.57 -24.54 0.03
N PRO A 558 -33.33 -23.57 -0.53
CA PRO A 558 -32.75 -22.44 -1.23
C PRO A 558 -32.05 -21.48 -0.26
N VAL A 559 -30.95 -20.88 -0.73
CA VAL A 559 -30.21 -19.84 -0.01
C VAL A 559 -29.91 -18.66 -0.94
N THR A 560 -29.94 -17.46 -0.37
CA THR A 560 -29.60 -16.21 -1.04
C THR A 560 -28.09 -16.00 -1.01
N ILE A 561 -27.51 -15.64 -2.16
CA ILE A 561 -26.08 -15.34 -2.28
C ILE A 561 -25.94 -13.95 -2.89
N GLU A 562 -25.36 -13.01 -2.14
CA GLU A 562 -24.93 -11.74 -2.74
C GLU A 562 -23.59 -11.96 -3.44
N ARG A 563 -23.52 -11.54 -4.70
CA ARG A 563 -22.30 -11.55 -5.50
C ARG A 563 -21.90 -10.13 -5.86
N TYR A 564 -20.68 -9.77 -5.51
CA TYR A 564 -20.05 -8.53 -5.95
C TYR A 564 -18.95 -8.87 -6.94
N LEU A 565 -18.82 -8.11 -8.04
CA LEU A 565 -17.90 -8.44 -9.13
C LEU A 565 -17.08 -7.23 -9.57
N ILE A 566 -15.78 -7.45 -9.74
CA ILE A 566 -14.84 -6.58 -10.44
C ILE A 566 -14.22 -7.39 -11.58
N ASP A 567 -14.52 -7.03 -12.83
CA ASP A 567 -13.94 -7.65 -14.01
C ASP A 567 -13.78 -6.61 -15.14
N ASN A 568 -13.53 -7.04 -16.37
CA ASN A 568 -13.34 -6.08 -17.46
C ASN A 568 -14.59 -5.24 -17.80
N GLN A 569 -15.78 -5.65 -17.38
CA GLN A 569 -17.07 -5.01 -17.70
C GLN A 569 -17.82 -4.46 -16.48
N THR A 570 -17.45 -4.87 -15.28
CA THR A 570 -18.20 -4.62 -14.04
C THR A 570 -17.31 -3.94 -13.01
N SER A 571 -17.78 -2.86 -12.38
CA SER A 571 -17.05 -2.12 -11.34
C SER A 571 -15.63 -1.69 -11.77
N ASN A 572 -15.47 -1.30 -13.04
CA ASN A 572 -14.18 -1.12 -13.71
C ASN A 572 -14.04 0.26 -14.36
N LEU A 573 -13.24 1.13 -13.74
CA LEU A 573 -13.03 2.50 -14.21
C LEU A 573 -12.44 2.58 -15.62
N ALA A 574 -11.44 1.76 -15.95
CA ALA A 574 -10.87 1.72 -17.30
C ALA A 574 -11.91 1.42 -18.38
N GLY A 575 -12.84 0.50 -18.10
CA GLY A 575 -13.95 0.18 -19.00
C GLY A 575 -14.92 1.35 -19.15
N PHE A 576 -15.30 1.96 -18.02
CA PHE A 576 -16.19 3.13 -17.96
C PHE A 576 -15.65 4.32 -18.77
N LEU A 577 -14.36 4.65 -18.62
CA LEU A 577 -13.73 5.77 -19.33
C LEU A 577 -13.59 5.54 -20.84
N ASN A 578 -13.56 4.29 -21.31
CA ASN A 578 -13.41 3.94 -22.72
C ASN A 578 -14.73 3.92 -23.51
N GLY A 579 -15.88 4.18 -22.89
CA GLY A 579 -17.17 4.41 -23.58
C GLY A 579 -18.34 3.54 -23.08
N ALA A 580 -19.52 3.76 -23.71
CA ALA A 580 -20.87 3.38 -23.25
C ALA A 580 -21.18 1.88 -23.03
N ILE A 581 -20.19 0.99 -23.11
CA ILE A 581 -20.37 -0.46 -22.92
C ILE A 581 -20.27 -0.83 -21.44
N CYS A 582 -19.55 -0.06 -20.63
CA CYS A 582 -19.38 -0.35 -19.21
C CYS A 582 -20.26 0.57 -18.35
N PRO A 583 -21.06 0.02 -17.42
CA PRO A 583 -21.78 0.79 -16.41
C PRO A 583 -20.84 1.62 -15.52
N ASP A 584 -21.47 2.46 -14.70
CA ASP A 584 -20.81 3.22 -13.64
C ASP A 584 -19.82 2.34 -12.83
N PRO A 585 -18.62 2.86 -12.49
CA PRO A 585 -17.54 2.06 -11.92
C PRO A 585 -17.69 1.75 -10.44
N HIS A 586 -18.75 2.21 -9.75
CA HIS A 586 -19.04 1.83 -8.38
C HIS A 586 -19.25 0.32 -8.24
N LEU A 587 -18.97 -0.21 -7.04
CA LEU A 587 -19.10 -1.62 -6.73
C LEU A 587 -20.52 -2.14 -7.00
N GLN A 588 -20.65 -3.07 -7.95
CA GLN A 588 -21.94 -3.63 -8.35
C GLN A 588 -22.24 -4.94 -7.61
N ARG A 589 -23.52 -5.12 -7.26
CA ARG A 589 -24.07 -6.30 -6.59
C ARG A 589 -25.09 -6.98 -7.48
N THR A 590 -25.02 -8.31 -7.57
CA THR A 590 -26.09 -9.16 -8.07
C THR A 590 -26.52 -10.17 -7.00
N THR A 591 -27.76 -10.65 -7.08
CA THR A 591 -28.27 -11.71 -6.19
C THR A 591 -28.35 -13.00 -6.98
N LEU A 592 -27.80 -14.08 -6.41
CA LEU A 592 -27.91 -15.44 -6.92
C LEU A 592 -28.74 -16.29 -5.95
N VAL A 593 -29.35 -17.35 -6.46
CA VAL A 593 -30.03 -18.36 -5.65
C VAL A 593 -29.25 -19.66 -5.75
N GLY A 594 -28.79 -20.16 -4.61
CA GLY A 594 -28.19 -21.48 -4.46
C GLY A 594 -29.11 -22.45 -3.72
N ALA A 595 -28.67 -23.69 -3.55
CA ALA A 595 -29.34 -24.67 -2.70
C ALA A 595 -28.33 -25.34 -1.78
N VAL A 596 -28.71 -25.50 -0.52
CA VAL A 596 -27.97 -26.31 0.45
C VAL A 596 -28.59 -27.70 0.50
N THR A 597 -27.75 -28.73 0.43
CA THR A 597 -28.12 -30.13 0.61
C THR A 597 -27.11 -30.78 1.56
N GLY A 598 -27.57 -31.33 2.68
CA GLY A 598 -26.71 -31.94 3.69
C GLY A 598 -25.69 -30.97 4.29
N GLY A 599 -26.05 -29.69 4.44
CA GLY A 599 -25.15 -28.64 4.94
C GLY A 599 -24.07 -28.18 3.93
N LYS A 600 -24.18 -28.58 2.66
CA LYS A 600 -23.27 -28.18 1.58
C LYS A 600 -23.96 -27.34 0.53
N LEU A 601 -23.34 -26.22 0.14
CA LEU A 601 -23.67 -25.45 -1.05
C LEU A 601 -22.67 -25.77 -2.16
N THR A 602 -23.15 -25.99 -3.38
CA THR A 602 -22.32 -26.10 -4.59
C THR A 602 -22.82 -25.13 -5.65
N LEU A 603 -21.96 -24.20 -6.07
CA LEU A 603 -22.29 -23.15 -7.03
C LEU A 603 -21.26 -23.14 -8.18
N PRO A 604 -21.62 -23.53 -9.41
CA PRO A 604 -20.74 -23.35 -10.56
C PRO A 604 -20.67 -21.87 -10.97
N ASP A 605 -19.47 -21.37 -11.30
CA ASP A 605 -19.27 -20.04 -11.86
C ASP A 605 -18.02 -20.02 -12.76
N THR A 606 -17.81 -18.92 -13.49
CA THR A 606 -16.62 -18.65 -14.29
C THR A 606 -16.11 -17.26 -13.96
N LEU A 607 -14.81 -17.15 -13.65
CA LEU A 607 -14.17 -15.88 -13.38
C LEU A 607 -13.05 -15.62 -14.39
N LYS A 608 -13.19 -14.53 -15.15
CA LYS A 608 -12.09 -13.89 -15.88
C LYS A 608 -11.15 -13.19 -14.90
N LEU A 609 -10.01 -12.69 -15.37
CA LEU A 609 -9.13 -11.81 -14.62
C LEU A 609 -9.96 -10.75 -13.89
N GLY A 610 -9.84 -10.73 -12.57
CA GLY A 610 -10.77 -10.00 -11.74
C GLY A 610 -11.01 -10.68 -10.41
N VAL A 611 -12.05 -10.20 -9.72
CA VAL A 611 -12.37 -10.58 -8.34
C VAL A 611 -13.88 -10.68 -8.17
N ALA A 612 -14.34 -11.70 -7.46
CA ALA A 612 -15.71 -11.86 -7.02
C ALA A 612 -15.78 -12.12 -5.51
N LEU A 613 -16.69 -11.44 -4.82
CA LEU A 613 -17.07 -11.75 -3.44
C LEU A 613 -18.44 -12.42 -3.43
N TYR A 614 -18.53 -13.62 -2.88
CA TYR A 614 -19.77 -14.34 -2.60
C TYR A 614 -20.07 -14.25 -1.10
N ARG A 615 -21.27 -13.81 -0.75
CA ARG A 615 -21.76 -13.81 0.63
C ARG A 615 -22.97 -14.73 0.70
N VAL A 616 -22.78 -15.90 1.30
CA VAL A 616 -23.88 -16.86 1.52
C VAL A 616 -24.62 -16.43 2.78
N LEU A 617 -25.87 -16.00 2.60
CA LEU A 617 -26.71 -15.45 3.66
C LEU A 617 -27.53 -16.57 4.32
N PRO A 618 -27.95 -16.40 5.59
CA PRO A 618 -28.86 -17.35 6.22
C PRO A 618 -30.22 -17.39 5.48
N PRO A 619 -30.93 -18.53 5.49
CA PRO A 619 -32.21 -18.70 4.78
C PRO A 619 -33.31 -17.70 5.16
N THR A 620 -33.18 -17.04 6.33
CA THR A 620 -34.10 -15.99 6.79
C THR A 620 -33.96 -14.68 6.00
N VAL A 621 -32.88 -14.49 5.26
CA VAL A 621 -32.68 -13.34 4.38
C VAL A 621 -33.14 -13.70 2.98
N GLY A 622 -34.33 -13.23 2.62
CA GLY A 622 -34.88 -13.39 1.28
C GLY A 622 -34.03 -12.69 0.21
N PRO A 623 -34.18 -13.09 -1.07
CA PRO A 623 -33.45 -12.51 -2.19
C PRO A 623 -33.76 -11.04 -2.45
#